data_AF-A0A1F9LHT5-F1
#
_entry.id   AF-A0A1F9LHT5-F1
#
_cell.length_a   1.000
_cell.length_b   1.000
_cell.length_c   1.000
_cell.angle_alpha   90.00
_cell.angle_beta   90.00
_cell.angle_gamma   90.00
#
_symmetry.space_group_name_H-M   'P 1'
#
loop_
_entity.id
_entity.type
_entity.pdbx_description
1 polymer ?
#
loop_
_entity_poly.entity_id
_entity_poly.type
_entity_poly.pdbx_seq_one_letter_code
_entity_poly.pdbx_strand_id
1 'polypeptide(L)'
;MNFDLTLNIGHVISLIGFIATATGLFIAVFQIKRNFKVQRAEFIRSITAELFDDSDLRKFFYEIDYEKFKFPADDIKSWKGCDNERRLDALLYKYDAIAKMVRINLVKLDDIEFLLFEFIQVLKNSEVQSYINWIDNEFDAHGSVNNNKRKRSHDNVRWLFELLENRT
;
A
#
# COMPACT_ATOMS: atom_id res chain seq x y z
N MET A 1 45.84 -25.00 33.95
CA MET A 1 44.47 -25.42 33.56
C MET A 1 44.64 -26.35 32.37
N ASN A 2 44.76 -27.65 32.62
CA ASN A 2 45.02 -28.63 31.57
C ASN A 2 43.66 -29.03 30.98
N PHE A 3 43.41 -28.65 29.73
CA PHE A 3 42.24 -29.12 29.00
C PHE A 3 42.54 -30.53 28.48
N ASP A 4 42.17 -31.55 29.25
CA ASP A 4 42.11 -32.92 28.73
C ASP A 4 40.91 -33.02 27.76
N LEU A 5 41.16 -32.69 26.50
CA LEU A 5 40.25 -32.99 25.40
C LEU A 5 40.31 -34.49 25.10
N THR A 6 39.61 -35.30 25.89
CA THR A 6 39.18 -36.62 25.42
C THR A 6 38.08 -36.39 24.38
N LEU A 7 38.50 -36.29 23.11
CA LEU A 7 37.60 -36.13 21.96
C LEU A 7 36.67 -37.34 21.87
N ASN A 8 35.49 -37.22 22.46
CA ASN A 8 34.41 -38.18 22.32
C ASN A 8 33.83 -38.07 20.90
N ILE A 9 33.64 -39.20 20.22
CA ILE A 9 33.00 -39.29 18.89
C ILE A 9 31.66 -38.53 18.87
N GLY A 10 30.92 -38.56 19.99
CA GLY A 10 29.68 -37.79 20.15
C GLY A 10 29.87 -36.28 19.93
N HIS A 11 30.95 -35.68 20.40
CA HIS A 11 31.23 -34.25 20.22
C HIS A 11 31.51 -33.90 18.76
N VAL A 12 32.19 -34.79 18.02
CA VAL A 12 32.45 -34.60 16.58
C VAL A 12 31.15 -34.63 15.79
N ILE A 13 30.26 -35.59 16.09
CA ILE A 13 28.95 -35.69 15.46
C ILE A 13 28.09 -34.45 15.78
N SER A 14 28.07 -34.00 17.04
CA SER A 14 27.35 -32.79 17.44
C SER A 14 27.90 -31.53 16.76
N LEU A 15 29.22 -31.41 16.58
CA LEU A 15 29.84 -30.28 15.89
C LEU A 15 29.45 -30.25 14.41
N ILE A 16 29.47 -31.39 13.73
CA ILE A 16 29.02 -31.50 12.32
C ILE A 16 27.54 -31.13 12.21
N GLY A 17 26.70 -31.63 13.13
CA GLY A 17 25.28 -31.27 13.20
C GLY A 17 25.07 -29.77 13.38
N PHE A 18 25.83 -29.14 14.26
CA PHE A 18 25.77 -27.70 14.50
C PHE A 18 26.15 -26.89 13.26
N ILE A 19 27.23 -27.26 12.57
CA ILE A 19 27.66 -26.61 11.32
C ILE A 19 26.56 -26.75 10.24
N ALA A 20 25.96 -27.94 10.12
CA ALA A 20 24.87 -28.18 9.18
C ALA A 20 23.64 -27.33 9.49
N THR A 21 23.21 -27.26 10.76
CA THR A 21 22.09 -26.41 11.20
C THR A 21 22.38 -24.92 10.98
N ALA A 22 23.58 -24.45 11.32
CA ALA A 22 23.98 -23.06 11.11
C ALA A 22 23.96 -22.68 9.62
N THR A 23 24.45 -23.58 8.76
CA THR A 23 24.41 -23.39 7.30
C THR A 23 22.97 -23.38 6.78
N GLY A 24 22.12 -24.29 7.26
CA GLY A 24 20.69 -24.32 6.93
C GLY A 24 19.97 -23.04 7.32
N LEU A 25 20.25 -22.52 8.52
CA LEU A 25 19.69 -21.25 8.99
C LEU A 25 20.14 -20.07 8.10
N PHE A 26 21.42 -20.05 7.72
CA PHE A 26 21.95 -19.01 6.83
C PHE A 26 21.26 -19.01 5.46
N ILE A 27 21.09 -20.21 4.87
CA ILE A 27 20.36 -20.37 3.61
C ILE A 27 18.91 -19.93 3.76
N ALA A 28 18.22 -20.30 4.85
CA ALA A 28 16.84 -19.92 5.10
C ALA A 28 16.68 -18.39 5.19
N VAL A 29 17.57 -17.70 5.90
CA VAL A 29 17.56 -16.22 5.97
C VAL A 29 17.76 -15.60 4.59
N PHE A 30 18.67 -16.14 3.78
CA PHE A 30 18.90 -15.65 2.43
C PHE A 30 17.69 -15.88 1.51
N GLN A 31 17.05 -17.05 1.62
CA GLN A 31 15.83 -17.38 0.89
C GLN A 31 14.68 -16.45 1.26
N ILE A 32 14.49 -16.16 2.55
CA ILE A 32 13.47 -15.21 3.03
C ILE A 32 13.69 -13.82 2.41
N LYS A 33 14.92 -13.31 2.44
CA LYS A 33 15.25 -12.01 1.83
C LYS A 33 14.99 -11.98 0.33
N ARG A 34 15.30 -13.07 -0.39
CA ARG A 34 15.03 -13.17 -1.83
C ARG A 34 13.54 -13.26 -2.11
N ASN A 35 12.80 -14.01 -1.31
CA ASN A 35 11.35 -14.17 -1.43
C ASN A 35 10.63 -12.82 -1.25
N PHE A 36 11.05 -12.00 -0.26
CA PHE A 36 10.50 -10.65 -0.11
C PHE A 36 10.70 -9.78 -1.35
N LYS A 37 11.85 -9.85 -2.02
CA LYS A 37 12.08 -9.11 -3.27
C LYS A 37 11.15 -9.57 -4.39
N VAL A 38 10.94 -10.88 -4.53
CA VAL A 38 10.05 -11.45 -5.54
C VAL A 38 8.61 -11.05 -5.27
N GLN A 39 8.12 -11.20 -4.05
CA GLN A 39 6.76 -10.80 -3.66
C GLN A 39 6.51 -9.32 -3.90
N ARG A 40 7.51 -8.46 -3.60
CA ARG A 40 7.41 -7.03 -3.87
C ARG A 40 7.31 -6.74 -5.37
N ALA A 41 8.13 -7.40 -6.20
CA ALA A 41 8.06 -7.25 -7.65
C ALA A 41 6.73 -7.74 -8.23
N GLU A 42 6.21 -8.87 -7.73
CA GLU A 42 4.90 -9.40 -8.14
C GLU A 42 3.77 -8.45 -7.75
N PHE A 43 3.83 -7.86 -6.56
CA PHE A 43 2.86 -6.88 -6.09
C PHE A 43 2.86 -5.61 -6.94
N ILE A 44 4.04 -5.06 -7.24
CA ILE A 44 4.17 -3.89 -8.12
C ILE A 44 3.58 -4.25 -9.49
N ARG A 45 3.96 -5.40 -10.06
CA ARG A 45 3.42 -5.87 -11.34
C ARG A 45 1.91 -6.00 -11.33
N SER A 46 1.32 -6.56 -10.26
CA SER A 46 -0.13 -6.72 -10.16
C SER A 46 -0.84 -5.38 -10.10
N ILE A 47 -0.33 -4.42 -9.32
CA ILE A 47 -0.91 -3.06 -9.27
C ILE A 47 -0.79 -2.37 -10.62
N THR A 48 0.38 -2.43 -11.25
CA THR A 48 0.61 -1.85 -12.57
C THR A 48 -0.41 -2.41 -13.57
N ALA A 49 -0.57 -3.73 -13.63
CA ALA A 49 -1.58 -4.34 -14.49
C ALA A 49 -2.99 -3.85 -14.12
N GLU A 50 -3.36 -3.85 -12.84
CA GLU A 50 -4.70 -3.49 -12.40
C GLU A 50 -5.08 -2.02 -12.59
N LEU A 51 -4.09 -1.11 -12.61
CA LEU A 51 -4.30 0.31 -12.88
C LEU A 51 -4.28 0.63 -14.37
N PHE A 52 -3.40 -0.02 -15.13
CA PHE A 52 -3.19 0.33 -16.54
C PHE A 52 -4.01 -0.50 -17.53
N ASP A 53 -4.43 -1.73 -17.17
CA ASP A 53 -5.27 -2.57 -18.03
C ASP A 53 -6.76 -2.17 -17.95
N ASP A 54 -7.18 -1.54 -16.86
CA ASP A 54 -8.55 -1.02 -16.71
C ASP A 54 -8.71 0.28 -17.50
N SER A 55 -9.16 0.15 -18.75
CA SER A 55 -9.36 1.28 -19.65
C SER A 55 -10.37 2.31 -19.14
N ASP A 56 -11.32 1.89 -18.30
CA ASP A 56 -12.37 2.78 -17.79
C ASP A 56 -11.88 3.58 -16.60
N LEU A 57 -11.13 2.96 -15.67
CA LEU A 57 -10.40 3.70 -14.63
C LEU A 57 -9.40 4.69 -15.24
N ARG A 58 -8.72 4.31 -16.32
CA ARG A 58 -7.76 5.19 -16.97
C ARG A 58 -8.40 6.38 -17.67
N LYS A 59 -9.55 6.19 -18.33
CA LYS A 59 -10.35 7.32 -18.85
C LYS A 59 -10.80 8.24 -17.71
N PHE A 60 -11.28 7.66 -16.61
CA PHE A 60 -11.73 8.43 -15.46
C PHE A 60 -10.59 9.23 -14.81
N PHE A 61 -9.39 8.64 -14.70
CA PHE A 61 -8.19 9.36 -14.29
C PHE A 61 -7.95 10.60 -15.16
N TYR A 62 -8.03 10.47 -16.49
CA TYR A 62 -7.88 11.64 -17.38
C TYR A 62 -9.01 12.67 -17.22
N GLU A 63 -10.23 12.26 -16.88
CA GLU A 63 -11.30 13.21 -16.55
C GLU A 63 -10.96 14.03 -15.30
N ILE A 64 -10.30 13.42 -14.31
CA ILE A 64 -9.81 14.12 -13.11
C ILE A 64 -8.63 15.03 -13.45
N ASP A 65 -7.63 14.52 -14.18
CA ASP A 65 -6.40 15.24 -14.55
C ASP A 65 -6.71 16.47 -15.42
N TYR A 66 -7.70 16.38 -16.32
CA TYR A 66 -8.16 17.51 -17.13
C TYR A 66 -9.27 18.35 -16.47
N GLU A 67 -9.50 18.21 -15.16
CA GLU A 67 -10.50 18.96 -14.39
C GLU A 67 -11.94 18.88 -14.94
N LYS A 68 -12.25 17.82 -15.69
CA LYS A 68 -13.59 17.57 -16.26
C LYS A 68 -14.50 16.88 -15.26
N PHE A 69 -13.93 16.13 -14.32
CA PHE A 69 -14.65 15.55 -13.20
C PHE A 69 -15.29 16.65 -12.35
N LYS A 70 -16.56 16.45 -11.97
CA LYS A 70 -17.31 17.35 -11.09
C LYS A 70 -18.05 16.53 -10.05
N PHE A 71 -17.86 16.87 -8.79
CA PHE A 71 -18.56 16.27 -7.68
C PHE A 71 -19.82 17.10 -7.38
N PRO A 72 -21.04 16.57 -7.61
CA PRO A 72 -22.27 17.32 -7.41
C PRO A 72 -22.61 17.38 -5.92
N ALA A 73 -21.94 18.28 -5.19
CA ALA A 73 -22.18 18.51 -3.77
C ALA A 73 -23.65 18.87 -3.46
N ASP A 74 -24.37 19.45 -4.41
CA ASP A 74 -25.76 19.86 -4.26
C ASP A 74 -26.78 18.71 -4.45
N ASP A 75 -26.41 17.62 -5.13
CA ASP A 75 -27.28 16.48 -5.41
C ASP A 75 -26.63 15.14 -5.05
N ILE A 76 -26.20 15.03 -3.80
CA ILE A 76 -25.54 13.83 -3.25
C ILE A 76 -26.42 12.58 -3.36
N LYS A 77 -27.76 12.72 -3.30
CA LYS A 77 -28.68 11.58 -3.35
C LYS A 77 -28.68 10.88 -4.71
N SER A 78 -28.59 11.64 -5.80
CA SER A 78 -28.47 11.06 -7.14
C SER A 78 -27.06 10.58 -7.43
N TRP A 79 -26.07 11.12 -6.73
CA TRP A 79 -24.67 10.71 -6.85
C TRP A 79 -24.38 9.36 -6.20
N LYS A 80 -25.03 9.04 -5.06
CA LYS A 80 -24.87 7.75 -4.38
C LYS A 80 -25.24 6.59 -5.31
N GLY A 81 -24.29 5.69 -5.55
CA GLY A 81 -24.39 4.52 -6.40
C GLY A 81 -24.15 4.78 -7.89
N CYS A 82 -23.82 6.01 -8.29
CA CYS A 82 -23.55 6.31 -9.70
C CYS A 82 -22.20 5.74 -10.17
N ASP A 83 -22.04 5.58 -11.48
CA ASP A 83 -20.82 4.98 -12.04
C ASP A 83 -19.55 5.81 -11.73
N ASN A 84 -19.67 7.13 -11.65
CA ASN A 84 -18.55 8.00 -11.32
C ASN A 84 -18.11 7.88 -9.86
N GLU A 85 -19.06 7.76 -8.93
CA GLU A 85 -18.74 7.47 -7.52
C GLU A 85 -17.99 6.14 -7.43
N ARG A 86 -18.50 5.08 -8.07
CA ARG A 86 -17.88 3.75 -8.06
C ARG A 86 -16.46 3.76 -8.65
N ARG A 87 -16.23 4.53 -9.72
CA ARG A 87 -14.91 4.70 -10.34
C ARG A 87 -13.95 5.45 -9.43
N LEU A 88 -14.43 6.53 -8.79
CA LEU A 88 -13.62 7.31 -7.85
C LEU A 88 -13.27 6.50 -6.61
N ASP A 89 -14.22 5.79 -6.03
CA ASP A 89 -14.00 4.87 -4.92
C ASP A 89 -12.99 3.79 -5.28
N ALA A 90 -13.14 3.16 -6.45
CA ALA A 90 -12.20 2.14 -6.91
C ALA A 90 -10.78 2.70 -7.07
N LEU A 91 -10.65 3.90 -7.62
CA LEU A 91 -9.35 4.57 -7.79
C LEU A 91 -8.71 4.91 -6.44
N LEU A 92 -9.46 5.57 -5.55
CA LEU A 92 -8.99 5.97 -4.22
C LEU A 92 -8.68 4.75 -3.34
N TYR A 93 -9.45 3.68 -3.45
CA TYR A 93 -9.19 2.43 -2.73
C TYR A 93 -7.87 1.78 -3.18
N LYS A 94 -7.61 1.72 -4.49
CA LYS A 94 -6.32 1.21 -5.01
C LYS A 94 -5.16 2.07 -4.50
N TYR A 95 -5.30 3.38 -4.52
CA TYR A 95 -4.32 4.30 -3.97
C TYR A 95 -4.14 4.13 -2.46
N ASP A 96 -5.20 3.88 -1.68
CA ASP A 96 -5.09 3.63 -0.24
C ASP A 96 -4.36 2.32 0.06
N ALA A 97 -4.64 1.28 -0.73
CA ALA A 97 -3.93 0.02 -0.64
C ALA A 97 -2.43 0.21 -0.89
N ILE A 98 -2.05 0.93 -1.96
CA ILE A 98 -0.65 1.25 -2.27
C ILE A 98 -0.01 2.05 -1.13
N ALA A 99 -0.66 3.12 -0.70
CA ALA A 99 -0.16 3.99 0.35
C ALA A 99 0.00 3.25 1.69
N LYS A 100 -0.91 2.33 2.01
CA LYS A 100 -0.81 1.46 3.18
C LYS A 100 0.42 0.56 3.11
N MET A 101 0.70 -0.02 1.95
CA MET A 101 1.89 -0.87 1.75
C MET A 101 3.20 -0.08 1.89
N VAL A 102 3.22 1.17 1.41
CA VAL A 102 4.35 2.08 1.62
C VAL A 102 4.50 2.40 3.10
N ARG A 103 3.39 2.73 3.78
CA ARG A 103 3.39 3.08 5.21
C ARG A 103 3.91 1.97 6.11
N ILE A 104 3.67 0.71 5.78
CA ILE A 104 4.19 -0.45 6.53
C ILE A 104 5.56 -0.93 6.03
N ASN A 105 6.22 -0.19 5.13
CA ASN A 105 7.52 -0.51 4.52
C ASN A 105 7.56 -1.84 3.73
N LEU A 106 6.41 -2.33 3.24
CA LEU A 106 6.38 -3.48 2.35
C LEU A 106 6.84 -3.10 0.95
N VAL A 107 6.52 -1.88 0.54
CA VAL A 107 6.91 -1.26 -0.74
C VAL A 107 7.65 0.03 -0.45
N LYS A 108 8.73 0.31 -1.16
CA LYS A 108 9.44 1.59 -1.02
C LYS A 108 8.77 2.66 -1.88
N LEU A 109 8.99 3.92 -1.55
CA LEU A 109 8.50 5.03 -2.36
C LEU A 109 9.06 4.96 -3.80
N ASP A 110 10.36 4.65 -3.93
CA ASP A 110 11.04 4.47 -5.22
C ASP A 110 10.43 3.35 -6.06
N ASP A 111 9.85 2.32 -5.42
CA ASP A 111 9.22 1.20 -6.13
C ASP A 111 7.90 1.62 -6.81
N ILE A 112 7.29 2.75 -6.42
CA ILE A 112 6.03 3.28 -6.96
C ILE A 112 6.18 4.64 -7.61
N GLU A 113 7.41 5.06 -7.91
CA GLU A 113 7.72 6.38 -8.48
C GLU A 113 6.89 6.71 -9.73
N PHE A 114 6.69 5.70 -10.59
CA PHE A 114 5.89 5.81 -11.82
C PHE A 114 4.40 6.15 -11.57
N LEU A 115 3.87 5.92 -10.36
CA LEU A 115 2.49 6.24 -9.99
C LEU A 115 2.36 7.56 -9.23
N LEU A 116 3.46 8.11 -8.72
CA LEU A 116 3.40 9.28 -7.83
C LEU A 116 2.80 10.50 -8.54
N PHE A 117 3.08 10.66 -9.83
CA PHE A 117 2.48 11.73 -10.62
C PHE A 117 0.95 11.63 -10.65
N GLU A 118 0.40 10.48 -11.06
CA GLU A 118 -1.05 10.27 -11.14
C GLU A 118 -1.71 10.43 -9.77
N PHE A 119 -1.09 9.87 -8.74
CA PHE A 119 -1.53 9.97 -7.36
C PHE A 119 -1.63 11.43 -6.89
N ILE A 120 -0.60 12.24 -7.16
CA ILE A 120 -0.58 13.65 -6.79
C ILE A 120 -1.66 14.43 -7.56
N GLN A 121 -1.82 14.19 -8.86
CA GLN A 121 -2.82 14.88 -9.68
C GLN A 121 -4.24 14.62 -9.19
N VAL A 122 -4.56 13.36 -8.90
CA VAL A 122 -5.88 12.97 -8.38
C VAL A 122 -6.17 13.64 -7.04
N LEU A 123 -5.19 13.69 -6.14
CA LEU A 123 -5.39 14.26 -4.81
C LEU A 123 -5.34 15.79 -4.79
N LYS A 124 -4.66 16.43 -5.74
CA LYS A 124 -4.73 17.89 -5.88
C LYS A 124 -6.06 18.38 -6.41
N ASN A 125 -6.84 17.52 -7.07
CA ASN A 125 -8.13 17.89 -7.62
C ASN A 125 -9.14 18.26 -6.50
N SER A 126 -9.72 19.46 -6.57
CA SER A 126 -10.62 19.99 -5.53
C SER A 126 -11.93 19.22 -5.41
N GLU A 127 -12.42 18.63 -6.48
CA GLU A 127 -13.65 17.82 -6.50
C GLU A 127 -13.41 16.48 -5.81
N VAL A 128 -12.24 15.88 -6.03
CA VAL A 128 -11.79 14.67 -5.31
C VAL A 128 -11.63 14.96 -3.82
N GLN A 129 -11.03 16.10 -3.45
CA GLN A 129 -10.94 16.51 -2.04
C GLN A 129 -12.32 16.74 -1.41
N SER A 130 -13.24 17.36 -2.14
CA SER A 130 -14.62 17.55 -1.70
C SER A 130 -15.33 16.21 -1.44
N TYR A 131 -15.11 15.23 -2.33
CA TYR A 131 -15.62 13.87 -2.18
C TYR A 131 -15.04 13.15 -0.94
N ILE A 132 -13.72 13.20 -0.75
CA ILE A 132 -13.05 12.59 0.41
C ILE A 132 -13.56 13.21 1.72
N ASN A 133 -13.74 14.54 1.76
CA ASN A 133 -14.30 15.22 2.92
C ASN A 133 -15.76 14.84 3.18
N TRP A 134 -16.54 14.64 2.11
CA TRP A 134 -17.90 14.15 2.23
C TRP A 134 -17.96 12.72 2.81
N ILE A 135 -17.11 11.80 2.34
CA ILE A 135 -17.00 10.44 2.91
C ILE A 135 -16.65 10.49 4.40
N ASP A 136 -15.70 11.34 4.80
CA ASP A 136 -15.31 11.51 6.20
C ASP A 136 -16.49 11.93 7.07
N ASN A 137 -17.28 12.88 6.60
CA ASN A 137 -18.46 13.35 7.31
C ASN A 137 -19.52 12.26 7.43
N GLU A 138 -19.76 11.48 6.37
CA GLU A 138 -20.67 10.33 6.41
C GLU A 138 -20.14 9.23 7.36
N PHE A 139 -18.83 9.00 7.38
CA PHE A 139 -18.20 8.03 8.29
C PHE A 139 -18.33 8.47 9.75
N ASP A 140 -18.11 9.75 10.05
CA ASP A 140 -18.27 10.29 11.40
C ASP A 140 -19.74 10.22 11.85
N ALA A 141 -20.70 10.46 10.92
CA ALA A 141 -22.14 10.43 11.19
C ALA A 141 -22.73 9.01 11.35
N HIS A 142 -22.26 8.02 10.60
CA HIS A 142 -22.85 6.67 10.54
C HIS A 142 -21.94 5.54 11.05
N GLY A 143 -20.62 5.75 11.07
CA GLY A 143 -19.60 4.72 11.27
C GLY A 143 -18.90 4.73 12.62
N SER A 144 -19.09 5.76 13.46
CA SER A 144 -18.45 5.87 14.78
C SER A 144 -19.13 5.01 15.86
N VAL A 145 -19.26 3.70 15.62
CA VAL A 145 -19.95 2.76 16.52
C VAL A 145 -19.27 2.58 17.90
N ASN A 146 -18.09 3.16 18.13
CA ASN A 146 -17.50 3.30 19.46
C ASN A 146 -16.45 4.40 19.41
N ASN A 147 -16.32 5.22 20.47
CA ASN A 147 -15.36 6.34 20.64
C ASN A 147 -13.86 6.00 20.38
N ASN A 148 -13.53 4.78 19.98
CA ASN A 148 -12.26 4.49 19.33
C ASN A 148 -12.31 5.09 17.93
N LYS A 149 -11.61 6.21 17.72
CA LYS A 149 -11.32 6.80 16.41
C LYS A 149 -10.74 5.71 15.49
N ARG A 150 -11.62 4.95 14.82
CA ARG A 150 -11.22 4.05 13.76
C ARG A 150 -10.58 4.91 12.69
N LYS A 151 -9.49 4.40 12.14
CA LYS A 151 -8.77 4.99 11.01
C LYS A 151 -9.80 5.40 9.95
N ARG A 152 -9.84 6.67 9.57
CA ARG A 152 -10.80 7.19 8.59
C ARG A 152 -10.54 6.54 7.24
N SER A 153 -11.54 6.59 6.36
CA SER A 153 -11.38 6.14 4.99
C SER A 153 -10.26 6.94 4.33
N HIS A 154 -9.42 6.28 3.53
CA HIS A 154 -8.33 6.93 2.77
C HIS A 154 -7.23 7.61 3.61
N ASP A 155 -7.09 7.28 4.90
CA ASP A 155 -6.04 7.81 5.78
C ASP A 155 -4.62 7.51 5.28
N ASN A 156 -4.40 6.39 4.58
CA ASN A 156 -3.07 6.09 4.06
C ASN A 156 -2.76 6.96 2.85
N VAL A 157 -3.74 7.17 1.97
CA VAL A 157 -3.63 8.07 0.82
C VAL A 157 -3.26 9.48 1.27
N ARG A 158 -3.98 10.04 2.24
CA ARG A 158 -3.67 11.37 2.80
C ARG A 158 -2.27 11.43 3.40
N TRP A 159 -1.91 10.44 4.22
CA TRP A 159 -0.57 10.35 4.79
C TRP A 159 0.53 10.33 3.70
N LEU A 160 0.33 9.57 2.63
CA LEU A 160 1.30 9.50 1.54
C LEU A 160 1.36 10.83 0.77
N PHE A 161 0.24 11.50 0.57
CA PHE A 161 0.18 12.80 -0.07
C PHE A 161 0.93 13.88 0.74
N GLU A 162 0.66 13.98 2.04
CA GLU A 162 1.39 14.87 2.95
C GLU A 162 2.89 14.56 2.96
N LEU A 163 3.27 13.27 2.94
CA LEU A 163 4.67 12.86 2.85
C LEU A 163 5.33 13.33 1.56
N LEU A 164 4.60 13.35 0.45
CA LEU A 164 5.09 13.81 -0.86
C LEU A 164 5.19 15.33 -0.93
N GLU A 165 4.19 16.06 -0.43
CA GLU A 165 4.22 17.54 -0.40
C GLU A 165 5.37 18.09 0.45
N ASN A 166 5.72 17.40 1.55
CA ASN A 166 6.84 17.81 2.39
C ASN A 166 8.23 17.53 1.77
N ARG A 167 8.30 16.79 0.65
CA ARG A 167 9.56 16.46 -0.05
C ARG A 167 9.82 17.37 -1.25
N THR A 168 8.81 18.08 -1.73
CA THR A 168 8.90 19.06 -2.84
C THR A 168 9.17 20.46 -2.31
#